data_AF-A0A3M1T7A8-F1
#
_entry.id   AF-A0A3M1T7A8-F1
#
_cell.length_a   1.000
_cell.length_b   1.000
_cell.length_c   1.000
_cell.angle_alpha   90.00
_cell.angle_beta   90.00
_cell.angle_gamma   90.00
#
_symmetry.space_group_name_H-M   'P 1'
#
loop_
_entity.id
_entity.type
_entity.pdbx_description
1 polymer ?
#
loop_
_entity_poly.entity_id
_entity_poly.type
_entity_poly.pdbx_seq_one_letter_code
_entity_poly.pdbx_strand_id
1 'polypeptide(L)'
;AATGTGTTGGAATGTGTTGGAATGTGTTGGGLRVSSQPLVATGAAPGDRVVVLVLRFDAGGGAILSGFTVKAAGRVSEQRTLGELRVIGDDNANGVVDPGEQALATVAAPAFPRNDASVRVAFPTPVGIAPGASLQLLVEVEVVASGRFVLSLPGKDIRLQVLAPGDILATPAPTGNFPLEGAVPVALTDHLLITEVSAANPEYVEVFNPTAQTVDLSKVYITDYTASGRGYHLLPSGTDFRPTFFSGDFLMRFPPGATLAPGQTVVVALRADDFETTYGFRADYAMNGGQGNERMHGPDSSNPPRWRARGPSAFANLRGRGEAVVLFTWDGQSDRVQDLDYVFYGSPASSARNARIDKTGDSVDGPDADSLPTSYLPETPGGQQKSAPRPRSGDTTQRIVFTEQGEAKSGGNGLTGHDETSEPWDTTFVRDAPTPGQP
;
A
#
# COMPACT_ATOMS: atom_id res chain seq x y z
N ALA A 1 38.71 3.76 -57.13
CA ALA A 1 38.31 5.03 -57.78
C ALA A 1 37.45 5.79 -56.77
N ALA A 2 37.61 7.10 -56.51
CA ALA A 2 37.75 8.23 -57.43
C ALA A 2 36.44 8.46 -58.22
N THR A 3 35.81 9.65 -58.22
CA THR A 3 36.21 10.96 -57.65
C THR A 3 35.00 11.90 -57.56
N GLY A 4 35.06 12.88 -56.62
CA GLY A 4 34.76 14.32 -56.84
C GLY A 4 33.30 14.74 -57.16
N THR A 5 32.88 15.98 -56.98
CA THR A 5 33.45 17.24 -56.42
C THR A 5 32.29 18.03 -55.75
N GLY A 6 32.46 18.87 -54.72
CA GLY A 6 32.92 20.28 -54.81
C GLY A 6 31.81 21.25 -55.29
N THR A 7 31.74 22.56 -55.02
CA THR A 7 32.50 23.58 -54.23
C THR A 7 31.74 24.93 -54.42
N THR A 8 31.70 25.99 -53.58
CA THR A 8 32.28 26.36 -52.26
C THR A 8 31.60 27.66 -51.75
N GLY A 9 31.61 27.93 -50.43
CA GLY A 9 31.45 29.29 -49.85
C GLY A 9 30.22 29.51 -48.96
N GLY A 10 30.26 30.38 -47.93
CA GLY A 10 31.39 31.19 -47.44
C GLY A 10 31.11 31.84 -46.08
N ALA A 11 32.17 32.26 -45.39
CA ALA A 11 32.07 32.92 -44.07
C ALA A 11 32.07 34.45 -44.20
N ALA A 12 31.36 35.14 -43.32
CA ALA A 12 31.40 36.59 -43.18
C ALA A 12 31.33 37.00 -41.70
N THR A 13 32.45 37.42 -41.12
CA THR A 13 32.51 38.08 -39.82
C THR A 13 32.20 39.57 -39.98
N GLY A 14 31.35 40.13 -39.11
CA GLY A 14 30.95 41.53 -39.19
C GLY A 14 30.54 42.12 -37.83
N THR A 15 31.47 42.80 -37.17
CA THR A 15 31.22 43.53 -35.92
C THR A 15 30.57 44.89 -36.18
N GLY A 16 29.52 45.25 -35.44
CA GLY A 16 28.89 46.57 -35.53
C GLY A 16 27.95 46.87 -34.37
N THR A 17 28.43 47.55 -33.34
CA THR A 17 27.65 47.96 -32.15
C THR A 17 26.85 49.24 -32.38
N THR A 18 25.62 49.34 -31.87
CA THR A 18 25.20 50.34 -30.84
C THR A 18 23.67 50.44 -30.69
N GLY A 19 23.21 50.85 -29.51
CA GLY A 19 21.86 51.40 -29.28
C GLY A 19 20.85 50.47 -28.60
N GLY A 20 20.07 51.03 -27.66
CA GLY A 20 18.87 50.37 -27.10
C GLY A 20 19.01 49.75 -25.70
N ALA A 21 19.52 50.49 -24.71
CA ALA A 21 19.43 50.05 -23.32
C ALA A 21 17.97 50.08 -22.83
N ALA A 22 17.34 48.89 -22.73
CA ALA A 22 16.12 48.67 -21.99
C ALA A 22 16.38 47.72 -20.82
N THR A 23 17.34 48.11 -19.96
CA THR A 23 17.47 47.52 -18.62
C THR A 23 16.24 47.89 -17.81
N GLY A 24 15.16 47.13 -18.00
CA GLY A 24 14.02 47.12 -17.11
C GLY A 24 14.50 46.63 -15.75
N THR A 25 14.94 47.56 -14.91
CA THR A 25 15.17 47.34 -13.48
C THR A 25 13.82 47.13 -12.82
N GLY A 26 13.21 45.98 -13.10
CA GLY A 26 12.07 45.46 -12.36
C GLY A 26 12.52 45.43 -10.91
N THR A 27 11.89 46.29 -10.10
CA THR A 27 12.24 46.45 -8.71
C THR A 27 12.22 45.08 -8.04
N THR A 28 13.30 44.74 -7.33
CA THR A 28 13.34 43.59 -6.43
C THR A 28 12.43 43.89 -5.24
N GLY A 29 11.11 43.89 -5.50
CA GLY A 29 10.10 44.25 -4.53
C GLY A 29 10.19 43.30 -3.36
N GLY A 30 10.24 43.86 -2.15
CA GLY A 30 10.33 43.11 -0.90
C GLY A 30 9.04 42.38 -0.52
N GLY A 31 8.36 41.79 -1.51
CA GLY A 31 7.14 41.01 -1.34
C GLY A 31 7.42 39.60 -0.85
N LEU A 32 6.37 38.96 -0.37
CA LEU A 32 6.37 37.56 0.04
C LEU A 32 6.02 36.68 -1.16
N ARG A 33 6.87 35.70 -1.47
CA ARG A 33 6.57 34.63 -2.42
C ARG A 33 6.16 33.38 -1.65
N VAL A 34 5.21 32.62 -2.17
CA VAL A 34 4.74 31.37 -1.58
C VAL A 34 4.59 30.29 -2.65
N SER A 35 4.96 29.07 -2.30
CA SER A 35 4.85 27.87 -3.14
C SER A 35 4.54 26.65 -2.28
N SER A 36 3.95 25.60 -2.86
CA SER A 36 4.01 24.27 -2.24
C SER A 36 5.33 23.59 -2.59
N GLN A 37 5.78 22.66 -1.75
CA GLN A 37 6.94 21.80 -2.02
C GLN A 37 6.47 20.34 -2.21
N PRO A 38 7.29 19.46 -2.82
CA PRO A 38 7.01 18.03 -2.87
C PRO A 38 6.87 17.43 -1.47
N LEU A 39 6.00 16.43 -1.34
CA LEU A 39 5.84 15.65 -0.11
C LEU A 39 6.91 14.55 -0.03
N VAL A 40 7.37 14.24 1.18
CA VAL A 40 8.26 13.09 1.45
C VAL A 40 7.47 11.84 1.82
N ALA A 41 6.31 11.99 2.48
CA ALA A 41 5.43 10.88 2.83
C ALA A 41 4.72 10.30 1.60
N THR A 42 4.64 8.97 1.51
CA THR A 42 4.10 8.22 0.37
C THR A 42 2.67 7.71 0.57
N GLY A 43 2.15 7.74 1.80
CA GLY A 43 0.80 7.28 2.13
C GLY A 43 0.38 7.68 3.55
N ALA A 44 -0.85 7.31 3.92
CA ALA A 44 -1.43 7.55 5.24
C ALA A 44 -2.33 6.38 5.67
N ALA A 45 -2.21 5.91 6.91
CA ALA A 45 -3.05 4.88 7.51
C ALA A 45 -3.95 5.42 8.65
N PRO A 46 -5.05 4.74 9.00
CA PRO A 46 -5.88 5.11 10.15
C PRO A 46 -5.10 5.00 11.47
N GLY A 47 -5.05 6.09 12.22
CA GLY A 47 -4.22 6.26 13.42
C GLY A 47 -3.00 7.18 13.19
N ASP A 48 -2.59 7.41 11.95
CA ASP A 48 -1.43 8.23 11.63
C ASP A 48 -1.68 9.73 11.82
N ARG A 49 -0.57 10.48 11.89
CA ARG A 49 -0.50 11.91 11.63
C ARG A 49 0.40 12.14 10.42
N VAL A 50 -0.15 12.77 9.39
CA VAL A 50 0.50 12.89 8.08
C VAL A 50 0.57 14.32 7.59
N VAL A 51 1.72 14.71 7.05
CA VAL A 51 1.89 15.99 6.35
C VAL A 51 1.26 15.87 4.96
N VAL A 52 0.20 16.64 4.70
CA VAL A 52 -0.53 16.59 3.42
C VAL A 52 -0.20 17.79 2.52
N LEU A 53 0.28 18.89 3.08
CA LEU A 53 0.67 20.08 2.32
C LEU A 53 1.89 20.73 2.98
N VAL A 54 2.95 20.91 2.21
CA VAL A 54 4.15 21.64 2.62
C VAL A 54 4.15 23.00 1.93
N LEU A 55 4.21 24.08 2.70
CA LEU A 55 4.21 25.47 2.20
C LEU A 55 5.55 26.14 2.46
N ARG A 56 6.21 26.59 1.40
CA ARG A 56 7.43 27.40 1.47
C ARG A 56 7.13 28.87 1.21
N PHE A 57 7.60 29.72 2.10
CA PHE A 57 7.51 31.16 2.07
C PHE A 57 8.90 31.76 1.89
N ASP A 58 9.12 32.56 0.86
CA ASP A 58 10.39 33.24 0.56
C ASP A 58 10.17 34.76 0.59
N ALA A 59 10.83 35.45 1.53
CA ALA A 59 10.54 36.85 1.83
C ALA A 59 11.62 37.78 1.25
N GLY A 60 11.33 38.44 0.12
CA GLY A 60 12.26 39.40 -0.50
C GLY A 60 12.50 40.68 0.32
N GLY A 61 11.63 40.93 1.29
CA GLY A 61 11.72 41.97 2.32
C GLY A 61 11.18 41.39 3.64
N GLY A 62 11.10 42.19 4.69
CA GLY A 62 10.53 41.73 5.96
C GLY A 62 9.04 41.43 5.82
N ALA A 63 8.60 40.26 6.30
CA ALA A 63 7.20 39.84 6.23
C ALA A 63 6.67 39.35 7.60
N ILE A 64 5.36 39.39 7.77
CA ILE A 64 4.63 38.87 8.93
C ILE A 64 3.51 37.96 8.43
N LEU A 65 3.46 36.72 8.90
CA LEU A 65 2.45 35.71 8.58
C LEU A 65 1.57 35.43 9.82
N SER A 66 0.26 35.63 9.70
CA SER A 66 -0.72 35.46 10.80
C SER A 66 -1.57 34.18 10.68
N GLY A 67 -1.26 33.31 9.71
CA GLY A 67 -2.03 32.10 9.38
C GLY A 67 -2.55 32.08 7.94
N PHE A 68 -3.41 31.13 7.62
CA PHE A 68 -3.98 30.93 6.29
C PHE A 68 -5.26 30.07 6.31
N THR A 69 -6.08 30.17 5.27
CA THR A 69 -7.21 29.27 5.03
C THR A 69 -6.74 28.04 4.25
N VAL A 70 -7.01 26.85 4.77
CA VAL A 70 -6.86 25.58 4.05
C VAL A 70 -8.24 25.09 3.63
N LYS A 71 -8.39 24.67 2.39
CA LYS A 71 -9.55 23.91 1.92
C LYS A 71 -9.17 22.43 1.77
N ALA A 72 -9.99 21.52 2.28
CA ALA A 72 -9.91 20.11 1.94
C ALA A 72 -10.69 19.79 0.65
N ALA A 73 -10.29 18.74 -0.06
CA ALA A 73 -10.95 18.28 -1.26
C ALA A 73 -10.71 16.78 -1.50
N GLY A 74 -11.53 16.15 -2.35
CA GLY A 74 -11.17 14.90 -3.02
C GLY A 74 -12.25 13.82 -2.99
N ARG A 75 -11.88 12.62 -2.56
CA ARG A 75 -12.78 11.45 -2.44
C ARG A 75 -12.88 10.90 -1.01
N VAL A 76 -11.97 11.33 -0.14
CA VAL A 76 -12.08 11.16 1.32
C VAL A 76 -13.26 12.00 1.83
N SER A 77 -13.88 11.60 2.93
CA SER A 77 -14.88 12.43 3.63
C SER A 77 -14.29 12.91 4.94
N GLU A 78 -13.84 14.16 4.98
CA GLU A 78 -12.94 14.65 6.02
C GLU A 78 -13.60 14.64 7.39
N GLN A 79 -14.88 15.00 7.46
CA GLN A 79 -15.76 14.89 8.65
C GLN A 79 -15.86 13.47 9.27
N ARG A 80 -15.33 12.43 8.61
CA ARG A 80 -15.24 11.03 9.09
C ARG A 80 -13.82 10.46 9.06
N THR A 81 -12.84 11.22 8.59
CA THR A 81 -11.50 10.72 8.27
C THR A 81 -10.40 11.56 8.91
N LEU A 82 -10.60 12.88 9.07
CA LEU A 82 -9.61 13.81 9.60
C LEU A 82 -10.02 14.31 10.98
N GLY A 83 -9.12 14.17 11.95
CA GLY A 83 -9.27 14.63 13.32
C GLY A 83 -8.76 16.07 13.48
N GLU A 84 -7.68 16.21 14.24
CA GLU A 84 -6.97 17.47 14.41
C GLU A 84 -6.17 17.87 13.14
N LEU A 85 -6.00 19.17 12.93
CA LEU A 85 -5.02 19.74 11.98
C LEU A 85 -3.99 20.55 12.76
N ARG A 86 -2.70 20.36 12.45
CA ARG A 86 -1.58 21.15 12.98
C ARG A 86 -0.84 21.86 11.83
N VAL A 87 -0.31 23.04 12.14
CA VAL A 87 0.68 23.72 11.30
C VAL A 87 1.97 23.82 12.09
N ILE A 88 3.02 23.19 11.56
CA ILE A 88 4.31 23.01 12.22
C ILE A 88 5.37 23.79 11.43
N GLY A 89 6.31 24.44 12.12
CA GLY A 89 7.48 25.04 11.48
C GLY A 89 8.52 23.97 11.17
N ASP A 90 8.90 23.85 9.90
CA ASP A 90 10.01 23.00 9.46
C ASP A 90 11.27 23.85 9.43
N ASP A 91 12.12 23.66 10.45
CA ASP A 91 13.31 24.48 10.70
C ASP A 91 14.53 24.02 9.89
N ASN A 92 14.51 22.79 9.35
CA ASN A 92 15.63 22.20 8.62
C ASN A 92 15.39 22.04 7.10
N ALA A 93 14.16 22.31 6.68
CA ALA A 93 13.63 22.29 5.32
C ALA A 93 13.49 20.91 4.66
N ASN A 94 13.33 19.82 5.42
CA ASN A 94 13.24 18.45 4.89
C ASN A 94 11.82 17.98 4.52
N GLY A 95 10.74 18.68 4.92
CA GLY A 95 9.36 18.26 4.64
C GLY A 95 8.79 17.15 5.53
N VAL A 96 9.42 16.86 6.68
CA VAL A 96 9.08 15.82 7.66
C VAL A 96 8.99 16.45 9.05
N VAL A 97 8.06 16.01 9.90
CA VAL A 97 7.91 16.53 11.28
C VAL A 97 8.99 15.94 12.18
N ASP A 98 9.95 16.76 12.61
CA ASP A 98 11.08 16.33 13.42
C ASP A 98 10.88 16.52 14.96
N PRO A 99 11.48 15.68 15.82
CA PRO A 99 11.35 15.79 17.28
C PRO A 99 11.92 17.11 17.85
N GLY A 100 11.04 18.05 18.16
CA GLY A 100 11.36 19.36 18.71
C GLY A 100 10.75 20.53 17.92
N GLU A 101 10.26 20.27 16.71
CA GLU A 101 9.64 21.29 15.87
C GLU A 101 8.33 21.84 16.45
N GLN A 102 8.16 23.15 16.35
CA GLN A 102 7.06 23.83 17.02
C GLN A 102 5.77 23.80 16.19
N ALA A 103 4.69 23.29 16.79
CA ALA A 103 3.33 23.57 16.31
C ALA A 103 3.01 25.06 16.50
N LEU A 104 2.92 25.79 15.39
CA LEU A 104 2.64 27.24 15.34
C LEU A 104 1.13 27.52 15.44
N ALA A 105 0.30 26.56 15.04
CA ALA A 105 -1.14 26.55 15.29
C ALA A 105 -1.71 25.13 15.27
N THR A 106 -2.86 24.97 15.93
CA THR A 106 -3.64 23.73 15.97
C THR A 106 -5.12 24.07 15.78
N VAL A 107 -5.84 23.28 14.99
CA VAL A 107 -7.31 23.29 14.91
C VAL A 107 -7.81 21.95 15.44
N ALA A 108 -8.52 22.01 16.57
CA ALA A 108 -9.04 20.83 17.26
C ALA A 108 -10.03 20.02 16.39
N ALA A 109 -10.09 18.71 16.66
CA ALA A 109 -10.95 17.78 15.92
C ALA A 109 -12.45 18.06 16.09
N PRO A 110 -13.27 17.90 15.03
CA PRO A 110 -12.88 17.70 13.63
C PRO A 110 -12.50 19.03 12.98
N ALA A 111 -11.27 19.15 12.46
CA ALA A 111 -10.80 20.37 11.80
C ALA A 111 -11.62 20.73 10.54
N PHE A 112 -12.19 19.70 9.89
CA PHE A 112 -13.08 19.84 8.73
C PHE A 112 -14.49 19.31 9.07
N PRO A 113 -15.42 20.17 9.54
CA PRO A 113 -16.72 19.73 10.03
C PRO A 113 -17.73 19.33 8.94
N ARG A 114 -17.32 19.36 7.66
CA ARG A 114 -18.10 18.95 6.47
C ARG A 114 -17.15 18.45 5.38
N ASN A 115 -17.69 17.72 4.40
CA ASN A 115 -16.96 17.39 3.17
C ASN A 115 -16.47 18.65 2.44
N ASP A 116 -15.26 18.62 1.87
CA ASP A 116 -14.66 19.70 1.07
C ASP A 116 -14.61 21.07 1.80
N ALA A 117 -14.59 21.07 3.13
CA ALA A 117 -14.68 22.29 3.93
C ALA A 117 -13.40 23.15 3.88
N SER A 118 -13.58 24.46 4.08
CA SER A 118 -12.47 25.39 4.37
C SER A 118 -12.33 25.61 5.88
N VAL A 119 -11.11 25.46 6.40
CA VAL A 119 -10.72 25.76 7.77
C VAL A 119 -9.75 26.93 7.79
N ARG A 120 -9.97 27.89 8.69
CA ARG A 120 -9.07 29.05 8.85
C ARG A 120 -8.09 28.78 9.98
N VAL A 121 -6.83 28.52 9.65
CA VAL A 121 -5.74 28.46 10.61
C VAL A 121 -5.32 29.89 10.95
N ALA A 122 -5.31 30.24 12.23
CA ALA A 122 -4.80 31.51 12.74
C ALA A 122 -3.65 31.22 13.70
N PHE A 123 -2.54 31.94 13.55
CA PHE A 123 -1.38 31.79 14.44
C PHE A 123 -1.62 32.64 15.70
N PRO A 124 -1.56 32.08 16.93
CA PRO A 124 -1.74 32.85 18.17
C PRO A 124 -0.72 33.98 18.31
N THR A 125 0.48 33.77 17.80
CA THR A 125 1.54 34.77 17.64
C THR A 125 1.90 34.84 16.14
N PRO A 126 1.75 35.99 15.47
CA PRO A 126 2.19 36.13 14.07
C PRO A 126 3.69 35.89 13.91
N VAL A 127 4.06 35.14 12.88
CA VAL A 127 5.45 34.73 12.60
C VAL A 127 6.12 35.76 11.71
N GLY A 128 7.24 36.32 12.18
CA GLY A 128 8.07 37.24 11.39
C GLY A 128 9.07 36.48 10.52
N ILE A 129 9.14 36.80 9.24
CA ILE A 129 10.16 36.30 8.30
C ILE A 129 11.09 37.47 7.96
N ALA A 130 12.39 37.28 8.18
CA ALA A 130 13.40 38.31 7.97
C ALA A 130 13.62 38.61 6.46
N PRO A 131 14.09 39.83 6.09
CA PRO A 131 14.43 40.15 4.70
C PRO A 131 15.49 39.18 4.14
N GLY A 132 15.18 38.53 3.03
CA GLY A 132 16.04 37.53 2.38
C GLY A 132 16.01 36.14 3.03
N ALA A 133 15.18 35.92 4.05
CA ALA A 133 14.98 34.62 4.69
C ALA A 133 13.77 33.87 4.12
N SER A 134 13.68 32.60 4.50
CA SER A 134 12.60 31.69 4.12
C SER A 134 12.02 31.01 5.36
N LEU A 135 10.79 30.52 5.24
CA LEU A 135 10.09 29.70 6.24
C LEU A 135 9.43 28.53 5.51
N GLN A 136 9.57 27.31 6.02
CA GLN A 136 8.80 26.15 5.55
C GLN A 136 7.81 25.73 6.64
N LEU A 137 6.59 25.40 6.23
CA LEU A 137 5.49 24.99 7.11
C LEU A 137 4.90 23.67 6.65
N LEU A 138 4.72 22.75 7.59
CA LEU A 138 4.07 21.46 7.39
C LEU A 138 2.62 21.55 7.86
N VAL A 139 1.66 21.21 6.98
CA VAL A 139 0.25 21.05 7.34
C VAL A 139 0.00 19.58 7.61
N GLU A 140 0.02 19.21 8.90
CA GLU A 140 -0.23 17.87 9.42
C GLU A 140 -1.73 17.68 9.69
N VAL A 141 -2.27 16.51 9.36
CA VAL A 141 -3.60 16.08 9.81
C VAL A 141 -3.56 14.69 10.42
N GLU A 142 -4.41 14.48 11.42
CA GLU A 142 -4.63 13.22 12.10
C GLU A 142 -5.69 12.37 11.37
N VAL A 143 -5.45 11.08 11.14
CA VAL A 143 -6.36 10.19 10.40
C VAL A 143 -7.18 9.35 11.40
N VAL A 144 -8.43 9.75 11.63
CA VAL A 144 -9.33 9.19 12.67
C VAL A 144 -10.41 8.23 12.15
N ALA A 145 -10.25 7.74 10.92
CA ALA A 145 -11.23 6.83 10.31
C ALA A 145 -11.35 5.50 11.09
N SER A 146 -12.58 4.99 11.24
CA SER A 146 -12.85 3.78 12.02
C SER A 146 -14.06 2.99 11.50
N GLY A 147 -14.10 1.70 11.83
CA GLY A 147 -15.13 0.74 11.36
C GLY A 147 -15.08 0.47 9.85
N ARG A 148 -16.08 -0.26 9.32
CA ARG A 148 -16.13 -0.68 7.89
C ARG A 148 -16.03 0.47 6.86
N PHE A 149 -16.21 1.73 7.26
CA PHE A 149 -15.94 2.88 6.38
C PHE A 149 -14.47 2.93 5.91
N VAL A 150 -13.54 2.49 6.76
CA VAL A 150 -12.09 2.43 6.51
C VAL A 150 -11.77 1.62 5.26
N LEU A 151 -12.48 0.52 5.02
CA LEU A 151 -12.27 -0.36 3.85
C LEU A 151 -12.53 0.35 2.52
N SER A 152 -13.30 1.44 2.53
CA SER A 152 -13.54 2.26 1.35
C SER A 152 -12.49 3.34 1.10
N LEU A 153 -11.48 3.49 1.97
CA LEU A 153 -10.48 4.56 1.88
C LEU A 153 -9.27 4.30 0.97
N PRO A 154 -8.74 3.07 0.82
CA PRO A 154 -7.54 2.83 0.03
C PRO A 154 -7.57 3.44 -1.38
N GLY A 155 -6.47 4.06 -1.79
CA GLY A 155 -6.34 4.72 -3.10
C GLY A 155 -7.19 5.97 -3.29
N LYS A 156 -7.73 6.55 -2.21
CA LYS A 156 -8.27 7.92 -2.20
C LYS A 156 -7.25 8.87 -1.60
N ASP A 157 -7.12 10.06 -2.17
CA ASP A 157 -6.31 11.14 -1.60
C ASP A 157 -7.01 11.79 -0.40
N ILE A 158 -6.26 12.02 0.69
CA ILE A 158 -6.45 13.20 1.52
C ILE A 158 -5.76 14.35 0.77
N ARG A 159 -6.48 15.40 0.38
CA ARG A 159 -5.92 16.54 -0.36
C ARG A 159 -6.27 17.86 0.31
N LEU A 160 -5.25 18.69 0.52
CA LEU A 160 -5.36 20.02 1.12
C LEU A 160 -4.85 21.08 0.14
N GLN A 161 -5.54 22.22 0.10
CA GLN A 161 -5.29 23.31 -0.84
C GLN A 161 -5.35 24.68 -0.16
N VAL A 162 -4.51 25.61 -0.59
CA VAL A 162 -4.70 27.07 -0.40
C VAL A 162 -5.06 27.64 -1.77
N LEU A 163 -6.27 28.20 -1.93
CA LEU A 163 -6.86 28.43 -3.25
C LEU A 163 -6.38 29.72 -3.93
N ALA A 164 -6.12 30.77 -3.16
CA ALA A 164 -5.74 32.08 -3.68
C ALA A 164 -4.74 32.81 -2.74
N PRO A 165 -4.01 33.83 -3.24
CA PRO A 165 -3.13 34.64 -2.39
C PRO A 165 -3.86 35.29 -1.19
N GLY A 166 -5.15 35.60 -1.35
CA GLY A 166 -5.99 36.17 -0.30
C GLY A 166 -6.38 35.20 0.82
N ASP A 167 -6.16 33.90 0.65
CA ASP A 167 -6.33 32.91 1.73
C ASP A 167 -5.16 32.95 2.72
N ILE A 168 -4.02 33.55 2.36
CA ILE A 168 -2.84 33.67 3.21
C ILE A 168 -2.84 35.03 3.92
N LEU A 169 -2.83 35.01 5.25
CA LEU A 169 -2.96 36.19 6.11
C LEU A 169 -1.60 36.82 6.38
N ALA A 170 -0.96 37.37 5.35
CA ALA A 170 0.39 37.93 5.43
C ALA A 170 0.49 39.42 5.05
N THR A 171 1.49 40.10 5.62
CA THR A 171 1.92 41.45 5.24
C THR A 171 3.42 41.43 4.92
N PRO A 172 3.87 41.87 3.73
CA PRO A 172 3.06 42.27 2.57
C PRO A 172 2.22 41.11 2.01
N ALA A 173 1.21 41.45 1.21
CA ALA A 173 0.37 40.45 0.57
C ALA A 173 1.21 39.47 -0.29
N PRO A 174 0.95 38.16 -0.22
CA PRO A 174 1.78 37.17 -0.88
C PRO A 174 1.51 37.05 -2.38
N THR A 175 2.47 36.44 -3.07
CA THR A 175 2.42 36.13 -4.51
C THR A 175 2.88 34.69 -4.74
N GLY A 176 2.34 34.02 -5.77
CA GLY A 176 2.63 32.60 -6.03
C GLY A 176 1.76 32.04 -7.15
N ASN A 177 1.99 30.78 -7.50
CA ASN A 177 1.20 30.05 -8.49
C ASN A 177 0.11 29.26 -7.76
N PHE A 178 -1.06 29.86 -7.58
CA PHE A 178 -2.18 29.24 -6.85
C PHE A 178 -3.10 28.43 -7.80
N PRO A 179 -3.79 27.37 -7.32
CA PRO A 179 -3.81 26.88 -5.95
C PRO A 179 -2.49 26.20 -5.53
N LEU A 180 -2.11 26.36 -4.27
CA LEU A 180 -1.03 25.59 -3.66
C LEU A 180 -1.67 24.33 -3.08
N GLU A 181 -1.34 23.15 -3.62
CA GLU A 181 -1.92 21.88 -3.17
C GLU A 181 -0.88 20.82 -2.83
N GLY A 182 -1.33 19.87 -2.02
CA GLY A 182 -0.64 18.62 -1.71
C GLY A 182 -1.69 17.53 -1.43
N ALA A 183 -1.32 16.27 -1.68
CA ALA A 183 -2.21 15.13 -1.59
C ALA A 183 -1.43 13.88 -1.15
N VAL A 184 -1.98 13.13 -0.19
CA VAL A 184 -1.43 11.86 0.30
C VAL A 184 -2.47 10.77 0.11
N PRO A 185 -2.15 9.65 -0.55
CA PRO A 185 -3.09 8.55 -0.74
C PRO A 185 -3.26 7.75 0.55
N VAL A 186 -4.49 7.33 0.86
CA VAL A 186 -4.76 6.45 2.00
C VAL A 186 -4.45 5.00 1.65
N ALA A 187 -3.92 4.26 2.63
CA ALA A 187 -3.73 2.82 2.65
C ALA A 187 -4.08 2.29 4.06
N LEU A 188 -4.19 0.97 4.26
CA LEU A 188 -4.30 0.38 5.61
C LEU A 188 -3.07 -0.48 5.96
N THR A 189 -2.53 -1.17 4.96
CA THR A 189 -1.22 -1.85 4.95
C THR A 189 -0.59 -1.65 3.55
N ASP A 190 0.63 -2.14 3.35
CA ASP A 190 1.44 -1.99 2.13
C ASP A 190 1.42 -3.23 1.19
N HIS A 191 0.66 -4.27 1.56
CA HIS A 191 0.50 -5.54 0.83
C HIS A 191 -0.98 -5.96 0.67
N LEU A 192 -1.25 -7.21 0.25
CA LEU A 192 -2.61 -7.74 0.06
C LEU A 192 -3.05 -8.62 1.22
N LEU A 193 -4.28 -8.47 1.71
CA LEU A 193 -4.80 -9.19 2.88
C LEU A 193 -5.73 -10.34 2.50
N ILE A 194 -5.56 -11.50 3.14
CA ILE A 194 -6.59 -12.52 3.31
C ILE A 194 -7.64 -11.96 4.27
N THR A 195 -8.90 -11.92 3.84
CA THR A 195 -9.99 -11.27 4.57
C THR A 195 -11.09 -12.22 5.02
N GLU A 196 -11.31 -13.31 4.29
CA GLU A 196 -12.22 -14.38 4.69
C GLU A 196 -11.71 -15.75 4.23
N VAL A 197 -11.88 -16.78 5.07
CA VAL A 197 -11.58 -18.18 4.74
C VAL A 197 -12.79 -19.06 5.05
N SER A 198 -13.31 -19.74 4.02
CA SER A 198 -14.34 -20.76 4.15
C SER A 198 -13.73 -22.16 3.98
N ALA A 199 -13.67 -22.90 5.10
CA ALA A 199 -13.21 -24.30 5.15
C ALA A 199 -14.37 -25.29 5.35
N ALA A 200 -15.50 -24.99 4.71
CA ALA A 200 -16.71 -25.80 4.56
C ALA A 200 -17.31 -25.51 3.17
N ASN A 201 -18.13 -26.41 2.60
CA ASN A 201 -18.68 -26.19 1.25
C ASN A 201 -19.72 -25.03 1.28
N PRO A 202 -19.60 -23.99 0.43
CA PRO A 202 -18.59 -23.73 -0.59
C PRO A 202 -17.25 -23.22 -0.01
N GLU A 203 -16.17 -23.87 -0.43
CA GLU A 203 -14.80 -23.53 0.01
C GLU A 203 -14.25 -22.38 -0.83
N TYR A 204 -13.72 -21.34 -0.18
CA TYR A 204 -13.10 -20.18 -0.83
C TYR A 204 -12.15 -19.43 0.11
N VAL A 205 -11.33 -18.56 -0.49
CA VAL A 205 -10.56 -17.53 0.20
C VAL A 205 -10.89 -16.18 -0.43
N GLU A 206 -11.05 -15.15 0.40
CA GLU A 206 -11.23 -13.76 -0.02
C GLU A 206 -9.93 -12.97 0.16
N VAL A 207 -9.56 -12.15 -0.83
CA VAL A 207 -8.37 -11.29 -0.81
C VAL A 207 -8.76 -9.83 -1.08
N PHE A 208 -8.25 -8.92 -0.26
CA PHE A 208 -8.49 -7.48 -0.30
C PHE A 208 -7.22 -6.70 -0.59
N ASN A 209 -7.34 -5.57 -1.30
CA ASN A 209 -6.25 -4.61 -1.49
C ASN A 209 -6.42 -3.38 -0.57
N PRO A 210 -5.79 -3.37 0.62
CA PRO A 210 -5.74 -2.20 1.50
C PRO A 210 -4.75 -1.11 1.03
N THR A 211 -3.93 -1.36 0.00
CA THR A 211 -2.84 -0.46 -0.39
C THR A 211 -3.33 0.75 -1.17
N ALA A 212 -2.48 1.76 -1.29
CA ALA A 212 -2.74 2.96 -2.10
C ALA A 212 -2.77 2.71 -3.62
N GLN A 213 -2.35 1.54 -4.12
CA GLN A 213 -2.07 1.30 -5.54
C GLN A 213 -2.75 0.04 -6.11
N THR A 214 -2.97 0.00 -7.42
CA THR A 214 -3.44 -1.23 -8.09
C THR A 214 -2.32 -2.27 -8.10
N VAL A 215 -2.58 -3.43 -7.49
CA VAL A 215 -1.61 -4.53 -7.43
C VAL A 215 -1.76 -5.44 -8.65
N ASP A 216 -0.65 -5.74 -9.32
CA ASP A 216 -0.57 -6.80 -10.33
C ASP A 216 -0.58 -8.18 -9.66
N LEU A 217 -1.71 -8.88 -9.76
CA LEU A 217 -1.84 -10.23 -9.21
C LEU A 217 -1.06 -11.26 -10.05
N SER A 218 -0.55 -10.92 -11.24
CA SER A 218 0.13 -11.86 -12.13
C SER A 218 1.33 -12.58 -11.49
N LYS A 219 1.90 -12.07 -10.39
CA LYS A 219 2.98 -12.68 -9.60
C LYS A 219 2.56 -13.18 -8.21
N VAL A 220 1.27 -13.11 -7.89
CA VAL A 220 0.70 -13.52 -6.60
C VAL A 220 0.23 -14.98 -6.64
N TYR A 221 0.48 -15.69 -5.55
CA TYR A 221 0.23 -17.10 -5.34
C TYR A 221 -0.60 -17.31 -4.08
N ILE A 222 -1.41 -18.38 -4.08
CA ILE A 222 -2.23 -18.80 -2.94
C ILE A 222 -2.11 -20.31 -2.71
N THR A 223 -2.00 -20.71 -1.44
CA THR A 223 -1.68 -22.09 -1.04
C THR A 223 -2.18 -22.40 0.37
N ASP A 224 -2.57 -23.66 0.61
CA ASP A 224 -2.75 -24.26 1.94
C ASP A 224 -1.64 -25.30 2.25
N TYR A 225 -0.77 -25.60 1.28
CA TYR A 225 0.26 -26.62 1.40
C TYR A 225 1.38 -26.25 2.37
N THR A 226 1.29 -26.81 3.58
CA THR A 226 2.33 -26.72 4.61
C THR A 226 2.67 -28.08 5.24
N ALA A 227 3.96 -28.41 5.28
CA ALA A 227 4.48 -29.62 5.90
C ALA A 227 5.88 -29.37 6.49
N SER A 228 6.34 -30.27 7.37
CA SER A 228 7.66 -30.13 8.00
C SER A 228 8.77 -30.19 6.95
N GLY A 229 9.58 -29.12 6.83
CA GLY A 229 10.63 -28.96 5.83
C GLY A 229 10.14 -28.89 4.38
N ARG A 230 8.85 -28.57 4.15
CA ARG A 230 8.25 -28.50 2.81
C ARG A 230 7.13 -27.47 2.74
N GLY A 231 7.24 -26.53 1.81
CA GLY A 231 6.21 -25.55 1.57
C GLY A 231 6.60 -24.57 0.47
N TYR A 232 5.69 -23.63 0.21
CA TYR A 232 5.77 -22.65 -0.86
C TYR A 232 7.08 -21.82 -0.89
N HIS A 233 7.75 -21.62 0.24
CA HIS A 233 9.04 -20.95 0.35
C HIS A 233 10.18 -21.67 -0.41
N LEU A 234 10.01 -22.96 -0.73
CA LEU A 234 10.94 -23.72 -1.58
C LEU A 234 10.68 -23.55 -3.09
N LEU A 235 9.67 -22.77 -3.50
CA LEU A 235 9.28 -22.58 -4.91
C LEU A 235 10.46 -22.21 -5.83
N PRO A 236 11.41 -21.33 -5.45
CA PRO A 236 12.52 -20.96 -6.32
C PRO A 236 13.44 -22.14 -6.68
N SER A 237 13.65 -23.10 -5.76
CA SER A 237 14.38 -24.35 -6.06
C SER A 237 13.68 -25.26 -7.08
N GLY A 238 12.37 -25.10 -7.24
CA GLY A 238 11.49 -26.00 -8.00
C GLY A 238 11.36 -27.42 -7.42
N THR A 239 11.81 -27.66 -6.19
CA THR A 239 11.67 -28.93 -5.45
C THR A 239 10.84 -28.77 -4.18
N ASP A 240 10.10 -29.82 -3.77
CA ASP A 240 9.29 -29.92 -2.53
C ASP A 240 8.32 -28.78 -2.16
N PHE A 241 8.12 -27.81 -3.05
CA PHE A 241 7.36 -26.58 -2.83
C PHE A 241 5.83 -26.72 -2.92
N ARG A 242 5.32 -27.90 -3.27
CA ARG A 242 3.93 -28.11 -3.70
C ARG A 242 3.37 -29.48 -3.31
N PRO A 243 2.04 -29.61 -3.18
CA PRO A 243 1.39 -30.88 -2.95
C PRO A 243 1.62 -31.87 -4.10
N THR A 244 1.69 -33.15 -3.76
CA THR A 244 1.74 -34.23 -4.76
C THR A 244 0.40 -34.39 -5.47
N PHE A 245 0.40 -35.04 -6.64
CA PHE A 245 -0.85 -35.53 -7.24
C PHE A 245 -1.63 -36.36 -6.20
N PHE A 246 -2.95 -36.17 -6.16
CA PHE A 246 -3.89 -36.72 -5.15
C PHE A 246 -3.75 -36.20 -3.71
N SER A 247 -3.04 -35.10 -3.45
CA SER A 247 -3.16 -34.46 -2.12
C SER A 247 -4.53 -33.80 -1.91
N GLY A 248 -4.81 -33.51 -0.65
CA GLY A 248 -5.95 -32.68 -0.24
C GLY A 248 -5.64 -31.17 -0.22
N ASP A 249 -4.39 -30.80 -0.47
CA ASP A 249 -3.88 -29.42 -0.45
C ASP A 249 -3.60 -28.94 -1.91
N PHE A 250 -3.48 -27.62 -2.11
CA PHE A 250 -3.25 -26.92 -3.38
C PHE A 250 -2.10 -25.90 -3.32
N LEU A 251 -1.59 -25.55 -4.50
CA LEU A 251 -0.78 -24.34 -4.74
C LEU A 251 -1.18 -23.78 -6.10
N MET A 252 -1.59 -22.52 -6.12
CA MET A 252 -2.15 -21.81 -7.28
C MET A 252 -1.56 -20.41 -7.41
N ARG A 253 -1.72 -19.81 -8.60
CA ARG A 253 -1.31 -18.46 -8.99
C ARG A 253 -2.48 -17.74 -9.65
N PHE A 254 -2.62 -16.43 -9.52
CA PHE A 254 -3.59 -15.69 -10.32
C PHE A 254 -3.20 -15.71 -11.82
N PRO A 255 -4.16 -15.58 -12.76
CA PRO A 255 -3.86 -15.60 -14.18
C PRO A 255 -3.08 -14.35 -14.63
N PRO A 256 -2.27 -14.42 -15.71
CA PRO A 256 -1.53 -13.27 -16.22
C PRO A 256 -2.47 -12.14 -16.68
N GLY A 257 -2.22 -10.92 -16.20
CA GLY A 257 -3.07 -9.74 -16.45
C GLY A 257 -4.12 -9.49 -15.37
N ALA A 258 -4.26 -10.38 -14.36
CA ALA A 258 -5.10 -10.14 -13.20
C ALA A 258 -4.58 -8.96 -12.36
N THR A 259 -5.46 -8.05 -11.97
CA THR A 259 -5.13 -6.87 -11.16
C THR A 259 -6.21 -6.62 -10.10
N LEU A 260 -5.83 -6.09 -8.94
CA LEU A 260 -6.75 -5.67 -7.89
C LEU A 260 -6.56 -4.18 -7.58
N ALA A 261 -7.56 -3.34 -7.83
CA ALA A 261 -7.44 -1.91 -7.54
C ALA A 261 -7.59 -1.63 -6.03
N PRO A 262 -7.17 -0.45 -5.53
CA PRO A 262 -7.31 -0.08 -4.13
C PRO A 262 -8.74 -0.18 -3.62
N GLY A 263 -8.93 -0.76 -2.43
CA GLY A 263 -10.22 -0.91 -1.79
C GLY A 263 -11.15 -1.92 -2.48
N GLN A 264 -10.62 -2.71 -3.42
CA GLN A 264 -11.34 -3.85 -4.01
C GLN A 264 -10.99 -5.15 -3.29
N THR A 265 -11.95 -6.06 -3.38
CA THR A 265 -11.90 -7.43 -2.87
C THR A 265 -12.16 -8.40 -4.03
N VAL A 266 -11.51 -9.56 -4.01
CA VAL A 266 -11.79 -10.68 -4.93
C VAL A 266 -11.95 -11.99 -4.16
N VAL A 267 -12.89 -12.80 -4.62
CA VAL A 267 -13.16 -14.12 -4.05
C VAL A 267 -12.53 -15.19 -4.95
N VAL A 268 -11.78 -16.11 -4.34
CA VAL A 268 -11.14 -17.26 -4.99
C VAL A 268 -11.84 -18.55 -4.55
N ALA A 269 -12.81 -19.01 -5.33
CA ALA A 269 -13.55 -20.24 -5.04
C ALA A 269 -12.75 -21.51 -5.38
N LEU A 270 -12.77 -22.50 -4.49
CA LEU A 270 -12.16 -23.81 -4.74
C LEU A 270 -12.92 -24.60 -5.83
N ARG A 271 -14.25 -24.41 -5.85
CA ARG A 271 -15.21 -24.92 -6.85
C ARG A 271 -16.23 -23.82 -7.16
N ALA A 272 -16.24 -23.32 -8.40
CA ALA A 272 -17.13 -22.22 -8.80
C ALA A 272 -18.61 -22.59 -8.71
N ASP A 273 -18.96 -23.81 -9.15
CA ASP A 273 -20.36 -24.24 -9.30
C ASP A 273 -21.06 -24.37 -7.93
N ASP A 274 -20.35 -24.86 -6.91
CA ASP A 274 -20.80 -24.91 -5.50
C ASP A 274 -21.00 -23.49 -4.92
N PHE A 275 -20.09 -22.57 -5.23
CA PHE A 275 -20.14 -21.17 -4.79
C PHE A 275 -21.32 -20.41 -5.42
N GLU A 276 -21.45 -20.47 -6.75
CA GLU A 276 -22.54 -19.80 -7.49
C GLU A 276 -23.92 -20.35 -7.09
N THR A 277 -24.02 -21.66 -6.80
CA THR A 277 -25.23 -22.29 -6.27
C THR A 277 -25.59 -21.81 -4.84
N THR A 278 -24.59 -21.50 -4.02
CA THR A 278 -24.80 -21.12 -2.60
C THR A 278 -25.12 -19.64 -2.44
N TYR A 279 -24.35 -18.76 -3.08
CA TYR A 279 -24.46 -17.31 -2.88
C TYR A 279 -25.25 -16.59 -3.98
N GLY A 280 -25.59 -17.27 -5.08
CA GLY A 280 -26.35 -16.68 -6.18
C GLY A 280 -25.57 -15.70 -7.06
N PHE A 281 -24.25 -15.59 -6.86
CA PHE A 281 -23.33 -14.82 -7.68
C PHE A 281 -22.00 -15.55 -7.84
N ARG A 282 -21.15 -15.08 -8.76
CA ARG A 282 -19.89 -15.71 -9.13
C ARG A 282 -18.73 -15.15 -8.32
N ALA A 283 -17.88 -16.03 -7.79
CA ALA A 283 -16.54 -15.65 -7.36
C ALA A 283 -15.72 -15.19 -8.56
N ASP A 284 -14.89 -14.16 -8.38
CA ASP A 284 -14.07 -13.54 -9.43
C ASP A 284 -13.13 -14.59 -10.06
N TYR A 285 -12.46 -15.36 -9.20
CA TYR A 285 -11.55 -16.43 -9.58
C TYR A 285 -12.03 -17.79 -9.10
N ALA A 286 -11.72 -18.83 -9.88
CA ALA A 286 -12.01 -20.21 -9.56
C ALA A 286 -10.80 -21.13 -9.77
N MET A 287 -10.57 -22.05 -8.84
CA MET A 287 -9.57 -23.11 -9.01
C MET A 287 -10.11 -24.25 -9.88
N ASN A 288 -11.38 -24.64 -9.67
CA ASN A 288 -12.11 -25.65 -10.45
C ASN A 288 -13.54 -25.20 -10.77
N GLY A 289 -14.14 -25.78 -11.82
CA GLY A 289 -15.50 -25.47 -12.28
C GLY A 289 -15.60 -24.15 -13.03
N GLY A 290 -16.84 -23.70 -13.27
CA GLY A 290 -17.16 -22.34 -13.71
C GLY A 290 -17.07 -22.11 -15.22
N GLN A 291 -18.21 -21.89 -15.88
CA GLN A 291 -18.22 -21.25 -17.20
C GLN A 291 -18.27 -19.73 -17.04
N GLY A 292 -17.11 -19.07 -17.13
CA GLY A 292 -17.00 -17.61 -17.15
C GLY A 292 -16.49 -16.97 -15.85
N ASN A 293 -15.98 -17.75 -14.89
CA ASN A 293 -15.06 -17.27 -13.85
C ASN A 293 -13.64 -17.21 -14.44
N GLU A 294 -12.76 -16.37 -13.91
CA GLU A 294 -11.35 -16.43 -14.29
C GLU A 294 -10.66 -17.61 -13.60
N ARG A 295 -9.90 -18.41 -14.36
CA ARG A 295 -9.33 -19.64 -13.82
C ARG A 295 -7.94 -19.41 -13.22
N MET A 296 -7.79 -19.74 -11.95
CA MET A 296 -6.49 -19.78 -11.28
C MET A 296 -5.53 -20.75 -11.98
N HIS A 297 -4.25 -20.39 -12.01
CA HIS A 297 -3.20 -21.15 -12.66
C HIS A 297 -2.49 -22.10 -11.69
N GLY A 298 -2.43 -23.38 -12.03
CA GLY A 298 -1.64 -24.39 -11.31
C GLY A 298 -0.30 -24.68 -12.01
N PRO A 299 0.71 -25.21 -11.28
CA PRO A 299 2.02 -25.51 -11.85
C PRO A 299 2.03 -26.82 -12.66
N ASP A 300 2.73 -26.85 -13.79
CA ASP A 300 3.07 -28.08 -14.53
C ASP A 300 4.36 -28.74 -14.01
N SER A 301 4.87 -29.77 -14.70
CA SER A 301 5.95 -30.63 -14.19
C SER A 301 7.37 -30.17 -14.54
N SER A 302 7.58 -28.95 -15.07
CA SER A 302 8.93 -28.42 -15.28
C SER A 302 9.56 -27.86 -14.00
N ASN A 303 10.89 -27.69 -14.02
CA ASN A 303 11.62 -26.84 -13.09
C ASN A 303 12.33 -25.73 -13.91
N PRO A 304 12.11 -24.43 -13.63
CA PRO A 304 11.01 -23.90 -12.82
C PRO A 304 9.62 -24.25 -13.41
N PRO A 305 8.55 -24.28 -12.62
CA PRO A 305 7.22 -24.68 -13.08
C PRO A 305 6.59 -23.64 -14.02
N ARG A 306 5.91 -24.10 -15.09
CA ARG A 306 5.07 -23.20 -15.90
C ARG A 306 3.64 -23.20 -15.35
N TRP A 307 3.10 -22.00 -15.22
CA TRP A 307 1.79 -21.75 -14.61
C TRP A 307 0.72 -21.67 -15.70
N ARG A 308 -0.31 -22.51 -15.59
CA ARG A 308 -1.33 -22.70 -16.64
C ARG A 308 -2.72 -22.81 -16.04
N ALA A 309 -3.76 -22.48 -16.82
CA ALA A 309 -5.19 -22.62 -16.49
C ALA A 309 -5.62 -24.09 -16.24
N ARG A 310 -5.14 -24.63 -15.13
CA ARG A 310 -5.23 -26.02 -14.66
C ARG A 310 -5.45 -25.95 -13.15
N GLY A 311 -6.57 -26.48 -12.68
CA GLY A 311 -6.88 -26.55 -11.25
C GLY A 311 -5.99 -27.51 -10.47
N PRO A 312 -6.12 -27.52 -9.13
CA PRO A 312 -5.37 -28.39 -8.23
C PRO A 312 -5.88 -29.85 -8.31
N SER A 313 -5.51 -30.66 -7.31
CA SER A 313 -6.11 -31.98 -7.09
C SER A 313 -7.64 -31.89 -7.04
N ALA A 314 -8.37 -32.86 -7.62
CA ALA A 314 -9.82 -32.95 -7.45
C ALA A 314 -10.23 -33.18 -5.97
N PHE A 315 -9.28 -33.71 -5.18
CA PHE A 315 -9.40 -33.91 -3.74
C PHE A 315 -9.01 -32.67 -2.91
N ALA A 316 -8.61 -31.55 -3.54
CA ALA A 316 -8.28 -30.32 -2.81
C ALA A 316 -9.47 -29.86 -1.95
N ASN A 317 -9.19 -29.52 -0.68
CA ASN A 317 -10.16 -29.07 0.31
C ASN A 317 -9.43 -28.29 1.42
N LEU A 318 -10.02 -27.18 1.85
CA LEU A 318 -9.62 -26.47 3.06
C LEU A 318 -10.20 -27.25 4.25
N ARG A 319 -9.36 -27.95 5.00
CA ARG A 319 -9.80 -28.78 6.13
C ARG A 319 -10.24 -27.87 7.25
N GLY A 320 -11.56 -27.80 7.45
CA GLY A 320 -12.18 -27.13 8.59
C GLY A 320 -11.84 -27.70 9.98
N ARG A 321 -10.67 -28.34 10.20
CA ARG A 321 -10.06 -28.65 11.51
C ARG A 321 -8.94 -27.65 11.89
N GLY A 322 -8.14 -27.25 10.91
CA GLY A 322 -7.06 -26.28 11.07
C GLY A 322 -5.95 -26.48 10.05
N GLU A 323 -5.56 -25.40 9.40
CA GLU A 323 -4.64 -25.34 8.26
C GLU A 323 -4.13 -23.91 8.12
N ALA A 324 -3.06 -23.70 7.35
CA ALA A 324 -2.67 -22.37 6.92
C ALA A 324 -3.38 -22.02 5.61
N VAL A 325 -3.63 -20.73 5.39
CA VAL A 325 -3.77 -20.16 4.05
C VAL A 325 -2.67 -19.11 3.91
N VAL A 326 -1.91 -19.18 2.82
CA VAL A 326 -0.79 -18.28 2.56
C VAL A 326 -1.00 -17.58 1.22
N LEU A 327 -0.86 -16.26 1.24
CA LEU A 327 -0.75 -15.39 0.09
C LEU A 327 0.71 -14.93 0.00
N PHE A 328 1.35 -15.09 -1.16
CA PHE A 328 2.76 -14.74 -1.34
C PHE A 328 3.05 -14.30 -2.77
N THR A 329 4.19 -13.65 -2.99
CA THR A 329 4.65 -13.22 -4.32
C THR A 329 6.01 -13.81 -4.66
N TRP A 330 6.24 -14.06 -5.94
CA TRP A 330 7.54 -14.44 -6.47
C TRP A 330 7.71 -13.94 -7.91
N ASP A 331 8.85 -13.32 -8.18
CA ASP A 331 9.17 -12.69 -9.46
C ASP A 331 9.45 -13.70 -10.59
N GLY A 332 9.83 -14.93 -10.23
CA GLY A 332 10.24 -16.00 -11.14
C GLY A 332 11.76 -16.13 -11.30
N GLN A 333 12.57 -15.38 -10.54
CA GLN A 333 14.02 -15.29 -10.68
C GLN A 333 14.76 -15.29 -9.33
N SER A 334 14.29 -14.54 -8.35
CA SER A 334 14.94 -14.40 -7.04
C SER A 334 14.95 -15.71 -6.22
N ASP A 335 15.99 -15.92 -5.43
CA ASP A 335 16.16 -17.05 -4.48
C ASP A 335 14.99 -17.29 -3.52
N ARG A 336 14.29 -16.22 -3.14
CA ARG A 336 13.28 -16.23 -2.10
C ARG A 336 11.94 -15.76 -2.64
N VAL A 337 10.87 -16.37 -2.12
CA VAL A 337 9.54 -15.76 -2.17
C VAL A 337 9.48 -14.62 -1.16
N GLN A 338 8.52 -13.71 -1.33
CA GLN A 338 8.14 -12.77 -0.28
C GLN A 338 6.69 -13.05 0.11
N ASP A 339 6.41 -13.05 1.41
CA ASP A 339 5.03 -13.24 1.88
C ASP A 339 4.19 -11.98 1.62
N LEU A 340 2.86 -12.13 1.65
CA LEU A 340 1.89 -11.05 1.55
C LEU A 340 0.84 -11.12 2.66
N ASP A 341 0.37 -12.32 3.02
CA ASP A 341 -0.45 -12.57 4.22
C ASP A 341 -0.35 -14.07 4.55
N TYR A 342 -0.39 -14.42 5.82
CA TYR A 342 -0.40 -15.80 6.31
C TYR A 342 -1.44 -15.90 7.43
N VAL A 343 -2.46 -16.74 7.24
CA VAL A 343 -3.50 -16.98 8.27
C VAL A 343 -3.50 -18.45 8.64
N PHE A 344 -3.04 -18.77 9.85
CA PHE A 344 -3.25 -20.11 10.41
C PHE A 344 -4.59 -20.18 11.16
N TYR A 345 -5.59 -20.87 10.62
CA TYR A 345 -6.87 -21.04 11.30
C TYR A 345 -6.95 -22.35 12.10
N GLY A 346 -7.66 -22.32 13.24
CA GLY A 346 -7.88 -23.49 14.08
C GLY A 346 -6.61 -24.07 14.70
N SER A 347 -6.51 -25.40 14.75
CA SER A 347 -5.41 -26.08 15.46
C SER A 347 -4.53 -26.87 14.49
N PRO A 348 -3.18 -26.76 14.58
CA PRO A 348 -2.29 -27.61 13.80
C PRO A 348 -2.53 -29.09 14.15
N ALA A 349 -2.39 -29.96 13.16
CA ALA A 349 -2.48 -31.39 13.38
C ALA A 349 -1.28 -31.87 14.22
N SER A 350 -1.45 -32.95 14.99
CA SER A 350 -0.36 -33.63 15.70
C SER A 350 0.59 -34.43 14.78
N SER A 351 0.55 -34.15 13.47
CA SER A 351 1.33 -34.78 12.41
C SER A 351 2.03 -33.70 11.58
N ALA A 352 3.11 -34.05 10.88
CA ALA A 352 3.90 -33.13 10.03
C ALA A 352 3.18 -32.64 8.74
N ARG A 353 1.84 -32.58 8.74
CA ARG A 353 0.95 -32.04 7.71
C ARG A 353 0.11 -30.95 8.36
N ASN A 354 -0.23 -29.87 7.66
CA ASN A 354 -0.87 -28.70 8.27
C ASN A 354 0.06 -28.09 9.33
N ALA A 355 1.37 -28.16 9.07
CA ALA A 355 2.37 -27.59 9.95
C ALA A 355 2.25 -26.06 9.92
N ARG A 356 2.62 -25.41 11.01
CA ARG A 356 2.92 -23.98 10.94
C ARG A 356 4.19 -23.78 10.12
N ILE A 357 4.22 -22.73 9.32
CA ILE A 357 5.41 -22.35 8.55
C ILE A 357 6.42 -21.75 9.52
N ASP A 358 7.65 -22.22 9.44
CA ASP A 358 8.79 -21.72 10.20
C ASP A 358 10.01 -21.91 9.29
N LYS A 359 10.51 -20.81 8.70
CA LYS A 359 11.59 -20.81 7.70
C LYS A 359 12.97 -20.69 8.36
N THR A 360 13.05 -20.81 9.69
CA THR A 360 14.22 -20.39 10.47
C THR A 360 15.44 -21.28 10.20
N GLY A 361 16.39 -20.74 9.43
CA GLY A 361 17.60 -21.45 9.02
C GLY A 361 17.51 -22.09 7.62
N ASP A 362 16.38 -21.98 6.94
CA ASP A 362 16.26 -22.37 5.53
C ASP A 362 16.99 -21.37 4.62
N SER A 363 17.56 -21.89 3.54
CA SER A 363 18.17 -21.11 2.46
C SER A 363 17.86 -21.78 1.14
N VAL A 364 17.57 -20.98 0.10
CA VAL A 364 17.08 -21.47 -1.18
C VAL A 364 17.90 -20.86 -2.30
N ASP A 365 18.27 -21.72 -3.25
CA ASP A 365 18.96 -21.38 -4.50
C ASP A 365 17.89 -21.22 -5.60
N GLY A 366 17.83 -20.05 -6.23
CA GLY A 366 16.84 -19.70 -7.23
C GLY A 366 17.25 -20.04 -8.67
N PRO A 367 16.39 -19.75 -9.66
CA PRO A 367 16.72 -19.84 -11.08
C PRO A 367 17.38 -18.55 -11.58
N ASP A 368 18.38 -18.05 -10.84
CA ASP A 368 19.07 -16.78 -11.07
C ASP A 368 20.36 -16.97 -11.91
N ALA A 369 21.40 -16.14 -11.76
CA ALA A 369 22.63 -16.20 -12.53
C ALA A 369 23.80 -16.96 -11.87
N ASP A 370 23.76 -17.26 -10.56
CA ASP A 370 24.84 -18.01 -9.89
C ASP A 370 24.38 -19.32 -9.20
N SER A 371 24.73 -19.56 -7.94
CA SER A 371 24.36 -20.75 -7.16
C SER A 371 24.61 -20.56 -5.64
N LEU A 372 24.35 -19.35 -5.12
CA LEU A 372 24.64 -18.94 -3.74
C LEU A 372 23.34 -18.72 -2.96
N PRO A 373 22.78 -19.76 -2.29
CA PRO A 373 21.43 -19.70 -1.74
C PRO A 373 21.24 -18.64 -0.66
N THR A 374 20.29 -17.73 -0.88
CA THR A 374 19.90 -16.71 0.10
C THR A 374 19.08 -17.32 1.25
N SER A 375 19.48 -17.05 2.49
CA SER A 375 18.75 -17.47 3.70
C SER A 375 17.46 -16.68 3.92
N TYR A 376 16.42 -17.33 4.42
CA TYR A 376 15.27 -16.63 5.02
C TYR A 376 15.66 -16.05 6.39
N LEU A 377 15.05 -14.92 6.77
CA LEU A 377 15.15 -14.37 8.11
C LEU A 377 14.36 -15.23 9.11
N PRO A 378 14.80 -15.37 10.37
CA PRO A 378 14.02 -16.00 11.43
C PRO A 378 12.70 -15.26 11.67
N GLU A 379 11.60 -16.01 11.67
CA GLU A 379 10.23 -15.51 11.89
C GLU A 379 9.68 -16.05 13.21
N THR A 380 8.46 -15.64 13.59
CA THR A 380 7.80 -16.09 14.82
C THR A 380 7.67 -17.62 14.83
N PRO A 381 8.40 -18.32 15.73
CA PRO A 381 8.52 -19.77 15.63
C PRO A 381 7.18 -20.48 15.76
N GLY A 382 7.00 -21.62 15.10
CA GLY A 382 5.71 -22.32 15.05
C GLY A 382 5.10 -22.64 16.42
N GLY A 383 5.90 -22.75 17.49
CA GLY A 383 5.39 -22.91 18.86
C GLY A 383 4.73 -21.67 19.50
N GLN A 384 4.87 -20.49 18.88
CA GLN A 384 4.46 -19.18 19.41
C GLN A 384 3.35 -18.50 18.59
N GLN A 385 3.26 -18.80 17.30
CA GLN A 385 2.24 -18.27 16.38
C GLN A 385 0.81 -18.51 16.89
N LYS A 386 -0.08 -17.55 16.62
CA LYS A 386 -1.48 -17.59 17.06
C LYS A 386 -2.37 -18.39 16.10
N SER A 387 -3.68 -18.40 16.36
CA SER A 387 -4.65 -19.15 15.55
C SER A 387 -5.92 -18.36 15.34
N ALA A 388 -6.30 -18.15 14.08
CA ALA A 388 -7.59 -17.58 13.74
C ALA A 388 -8.72 -18.52 14.21
N PRO A 389 -9.89 -18.00 14.63
CA PRO A 389 -11.00 -18.83 15.10
C PRO A 389 -11.48 -19.81 14.02
N ARG A 390 -11.16 -21.10 14.21
CA ARG A 390 -11.56 -22.24 13.34
C ARG A 390 -13.00 -22.07 12.82
N PRO A 391 -13.27 -22.15 11.51
CA PRO A 391 -14.64 -22.05 10.98
C PRO A 391 -15.50 -23.26 11.38
N ARG A 392 -16.80 -23.18 11.15
CA ARG A 392 -17.79 -24.23 11.49
C ARG A 392 -18.77 -24.42 10.33
N SER A 393 -19.66 -25.41 10.44
CA SER A 393 -20.71 -25.63 9.44
C SER A 393 -21.67 -24.44 9.40
N GLY A 394 -21.57 -23.60 8.36
CA GLY A 394 -22.35 -22.36 8.20
C GLY A 394 -21.62 -21.08 8.61
N ASP A 395 -20.39 -21.17 9.12
CA ASP A 395 -19.59 -20.04 9.60
C ASP A 395 -18.21 -20.01 8.93
N THR A 396 -17.69 -18.83 8.60
CA THR A 396 -16.33 -18.61 8.05
C THR A 396 -15.36 -18.08 9.11
N THR A 397 -14.10 -17.84 8.72
CA THR A 397 -13.11 -17.12 9.52
C THR A 397 -12.81 -15.78 8.85
N GLN A 398 -13.13 -14.66 9.49
CA GLN A 398 -13.11 -13.30 8.90
C GLN A 398 -12.13 -12.37 9.63
N ARG A 399 -11.40 -11.55 8.87
CA ARG A 399 -10.51 -10.48 9.37
C ARG A 399 -11.37 -9.32 9.90
N ILE A 400 -11.08 -8.83 11.10
CA ILE A 400 -11.73 -7.66 11.70
C ILE A 400 -10.77 -6.49 11.95
N VAL A 401 -9.45 -6.75 11.89
CA VAL A 401 -8.40 -5.74 11.96
C VAL A 401 -7.61 -5.76 10.65
N PHE A 402 -7.75 -4.69 9.88
CA PHE A 402 -7.18 -4.53 8.53
C PHE A 402 -5.90 -3.69 8.53
N THR A 403 -5.27 -3.56 9.70
CA THR A 403 -3.97 -2.94 9.96
C THR A 403 -3.04 -3.89 10.72
N GLU A 404 -3.42 -5.18 10.82
CA GLU A 404 -2.63 -6.28 11.42
C GLU A 404 -2.06 -5.95 12.81
N GLN A 405 -2.90 -5.37 13.67
CA GLN A 405 -2.47 -4.82 14.95
C GLN A 405 -1.82 -5.90 15.83
N GLY A 406 -0.51 -5.74 16.07
CA GLY A 406 0.29 -6.62 16.93
C GLY A 406 1.29 -7.51 16.18
N GLU A 407 1.25 -7.52 14.85
CA GLU A 407 2.28 -8.11 14.01
C GLU A 407 3.58 -7.26 14.01
N ALA A 408 4.72 -7.91 13.85
CA ALA A 408 6.03 -7.28 13.75
C ALA A 408 6.32 -6.78 12.32
N LYS A 409 6.05 -5.49 12.10
CA LYS A 409 6.24 -4.76 10.83
C LYS A 409 7.71 -4.58 10.37
N SER A 410 8.63 -5.40 10.88
CA SER A 410 10.04 -5.45 10.44
C SER A 410 10.75 -6.69 10.99
N GLY A 411 11.60 -7.33 10.18
CA GLY A 411 12.48 -8.43 10.58
C GLY A 411 12.12 -9.81 10.02
N GLY A 412 10.97 -9.96 9.34
CA GLY A 412 10.55 -11.19 8.66
C GLY A 412 10.72 -11.13 7.13
N ASN A 413 10.09 -12.06 6.42
CA ASN A 413 10.24 -12.22 4.96
C ASN A 413 9.01 -11.76 4.14
N GLY A 414 8.13 -10.94 4.73
CA GLY A 414 7.07 -10.21 4.02
C GLY A 414 7.59 -9.26 2.94
N LEU A 415 6.69 -8.79 2.06
CA LEU A 415 7.02 -7.90 0.93
C LEU A 415 7.85 -6.67 1.33
N THR A 416 7.52 -6.08 2.48
CA THR A 416 8.17 -4.89 3.06
C THR A 416 9.02 -5.20 4.29
N GLY A 417 9.25 -6.50 4.58
CA GLY A 417 10.06 -6.98 5.69
C GLY A 417 9.28 -7.32 6.96
N HIS A 418 7.95 -7.38 6.90
CA HIS A 418 7.08 -7.88 7.96
C HIS A 418 7.37 -9.35 8.31
N ASP A 419 7.04 -9.75 9.55
CA ASP A 419 6.87 -11.16 9.93
C ASP A 419 5.37 -11.49 9.96
N GLU A 420 4.81 -11.88 8.81
CA GLU A 420 3.39 -12.23 8.70
C GLU A 420 3.00 -13.34 9.67
N THR A 421 3.94 -14.19 10.11
CA THR A 421 3.66 -15.29 11.04
C THR A 421 3.44 -14.83 12.49
N SER A 422 3.75 -13.57 12.80
CA SER A 422 3.58 -12.96 14.12
C SER A 422 2.18 -12.43 14.42
N GLU A 423 1.30 -12.29 13.42
CA GLU A 423 0.00 -11.63 13.61
C GLU A 423 -0.87 -12.37 14.65
N PRO A 424 -1.47 -11.66 15.63
CA PRO A 424 -2.31 -12.27 16.64
C PRO A 424 -3.74 -12.56 16.14
N TRP A 425 -3.90 -13.53 15.22
CA TRP A 425 -5.21 -13.91 14.64
C TRP A 425 -6.26 -14.36 15.65
N ASP A 426 -5.88 -14.70 16.89
CA ASP A 426 -6.84 -14.94 17.98
C ASP A 426 -7.53 -13.64 18.48
N THR A 427 -7.14 -12.49 17.91
CA THR A 427 -7.72 -11.16 18.15
C THR A 427 -8.02 -10.38 16.87
N THR A 428 -7.26 -10.56 15.77
CA THR A 428 -7.51 -9.86 14.50
C THR A 428 -8.49 -10.57 13.56
N PHE A 429 -8.85 -11.83 13.85
CA PHE A 429 -9.90 -12.59 13.15
C PHE A 429 -11.01 -13.06 14.09
N VAL A 430 -12.23 -13.19 13.55
CA VAL A 430 -13.41 -13.75 14.21
C VAL A 430 -13.93 -14.99 13.47
N ARG A 431 -14.98 -15.61 14.03
CA ARG A 431 -15.88 -16.49 13.29
C ARG A 431 -17.25 -15.82 13.21
N ASP A 432 -17.78 -15.64 12.01
CA ASP A 432 -19.12 -15.10 11.75
C ASP A 432 -19.77 -15.80 10.54
N ALA A 433 -20.97 -15.39 10.15
CA ALA A 433 -21.65 -15.88 8.95
C ALA A 433 -20.98 -15.35 7.67
N PRO A 434 -20.87 -16.17 6.59
CA PRO A 434 -20.14 -15.81 5.38
C PRO A 434 -20.55 -14.46 4.75
N THR A 435 -19.58 -13.61 4.41
CA THR A 435 -19.81 -12.34 3.71
C THR A 435 -18.91 -12.14 2.47
N PRO A 436 -18.92 -13.08 1.50
CA PRO A 436 -18.03 -13.01 0.35
C PRO A 436 -18.29 -11.78 -0.52
N GLY A 437 -17.22 -11.09 -0.89
CA GLY A 437 -17.20 -9.79 -1.54
C GLY A 437 -17.50 -8.60 -0.62
N GLN A 438 -17.60 -8.80 0.71
CA GLN A 438 -18.07 -7.78 1.67
C GLN A 438 -17.37 -7.84 3.05
N PRO A 439 -16.06 -7.49 3.14
CA PRO A 439 -15.35 -7.30 4.41
C PRO A 439 -15.93 -6.17 5.30
#